data_AF-A0A3N4K5T3-F1
#
_entry.id   AF-A0A3N4K5T3-F1
#
_cell.length_a   1.000
_cell.length_b   1.000
_cell.length_c   1.000
_cell.angle_alpha   90.00
_cell.angle_beta   90.00
_cell.angle_gamma   90.00
#
_symmetry.space_group_name_H-M   'P 1'
#
loop_
_entity.id
_entity.type
_entity.pdbx_description
1 polymer ?
#
loop_
_entity_poly.entity_id
_entity_poly.type
_entity_poly.pdbx_seq_one_letter_code
_entity_poly.pdbx_strand_id
1 'polypeptide(L)'
;MFKVRVGPDLQAFYVHKDLLAGLSQEMRNHVYNDMKEGQENCLDLKHLSPDTMHRFMEFCYSGDYLYATGAGSKNDDPLKDKDATEALPLLMTHAKLYVFAEMLNIVSLKELSRKNIIALTPSFGKLENRIHGLAMISLMEYVLDNIPVTSEKPDELVKFLAGYAGFLIGKLGEYPEFHAVLAGSAREDFFREFCSWVGTVMDKAPW
;
A
#
# COMPACT_ATOMS: atom_id res chain seq x y z
N MET A 1 2.50 0.35 -27.88
CA MET A 1 1.70 0.80 -26.73
C MET A 1 0.86 -0.36 -26.24
N PHE A 2 0.67 -0.46 -24.92
CA PHE A 2 -0.22 -1.41 -24.25
C PHE A 2 -1.34 -0.65 -23.54
N LYS A 3 -2.55 -1.20 -23.52
CA LYS A 3 -3.73 -0.57 -22.94
C LYS A 3 -4.04 -1.19 -21.58
N VAL A 4 -4.23 -0.38 -20.55
CA VAL A 4 -4.72 -0.83 -19.24
C VAL A 4 -6.08 -0.18 -19.01
N ARG A 5 -7.12 -0.98 -18.77
CA ARG A 5 -8.48 -0.51 -18.48
C ARG A 5 -8.78 -0.69 -17.00
N VAL A 6 -9.15 0.38 -16.30
CA VAL A 6 -9.35 0.36 -14.84
C VAL A 6 -10.73 0.85 -14.45
N GLY A 7 -11.19 0.37 -13.29
CA GLY A 7 -12.49 0.73 -12.73
C GLY A 7 -13.70 0.12 -13.45
N PRO A 8 -14.92 0.38 -12.96
CA PRO A 8 -16.15 -0.14 -13.55
C PRO A 8 -16.39 0.40 -14.97
N ASP A 9 -15.97 1.65 -15.23
CA ASP A 9 -16.14 2.32 -16.52
C ASP A 9 -15.05 1.95 -17.54
N LEU A 10 -14.09 1.08 -17.15
CA LEU A 10 -12.99 0.63 -18.00
C LEU A 10 -12.19 1.80 -18.61
N GLN A 11 -11.91 2.83 -17.80
CA GLN A 11 -11.12 3.98 -18.23
C GLN A 11 -9.75 3.50 -18.75
N ALA A 12 -9.39 3.95 -19.94
CA ALA A 12 -8.21 3.48 -20.64
C ALA A 12 -6.97 4.33 -20.36
N PHE A 13 -5.88 3.65 -20.03
CA PHE A 13 -4.54 4.19 -19.85
C PHE A 13 -3.59 3.54 -20.86
N TYR A 14 -2.63 4.29 -21.39
CA TYR A 14 -1.69 3.82 -22.39
C TYR A 14 -0.26 3.91 -21.89
N VAL A 15 0.47 2.81 -21.99
CA VAL A 15 1.84 2.69 -21.46
C VAL A 15 2.73 1.90 -22.41
N HIS A 16 4.03 2.18 -22.38
CA HIS A 16 5.01 1.49 -23.21
C HIS A 16 5.17 0.05 -22.73
N LYS A 17 5.17 -0.91 -23.69
CA LYS A 17 5.27 -2.34 -23.40
C LYS A 17 6.56 -2.68 -22.65
N ASP A 18 7.68 -2.17 -23.15
CA ASP A 18 9.00 -2.40 -22.58
C ASP A 18 9.13 -1.84 -21.17
N LEU A 19 8.41 -0.74 -20.88
CA LEU A 19 8.38 -0.15 -19.57
C LEU A 19 7.71 -1.11 -18.58
N LEU A 20 6.50 -1.58 -18.90
CA LEU A 20 5.79 -2.56 -18.06
C LEU A 20 6.57 -3.88 -17.94
N ALA A 21 7.08 -4.41 -19.04
CA ALA A 21 7.82 -5.67 -19.07
C ALA A 21 9.17 -5.61 -18.34
N GLY A 22 9.66 -4.40 -18.05
CA GLY A 22 10.84 -4.17 -17.20
C GLY A 22 10.54 -4.17 -15.71
N LEU A 23 9.27 -4.03 -15.29
CA LEU A 23 8.88 -3.89 -13.88
C LEU A 23 8.80 -5.22 -13.12
N SER A 24 8.37 -6.29 -13.80
CA SER A 24 8.32 -7.64 -13.24
C SER A 24 8.22 -8.69 -14.35
N GLN A 25 8.46 -9.95 -14.01
CA GLN A 25 8.30 -11.06 -14.95
C GLN A 25 6.82 -11.28 -15.31
N GLU A 26 5.94 -11.06 -14.35
CA GLU A 26 4.49 -11.14 -14.47
C GLU A 26 3.99 -10.10 -15.46
N MET A 27 4.46 -8.85 -15.36
CA MET A 27 4.13 -7.81 -16.33
C MET A 27 4.70 -8.10 -17.72
N ARG A 28 5.90 -8.65 -17.80
CA ARG A 28 6.46 -9.14 -19.08
C ARG A 28 5.55 -10.19 -19.71
N ASN A 29 5.05 -11.14 -18.92
CA ASN A 29 4.15 -12.18 -19.37
C ASN A 29 2.81 -11.57 -19.85
N HIS A 30 2.19 -10.66 -19.09
CA HIS A 30 0.94 -10.01 -19.51
C HIS A 30 1.07 -9.25 -20.84
N VAL A 31 2.23 -8.65 -21.09
CA VAL A 31 2.44 -7.75 -22.23
C VAL A 31 2.94 -8.46 -23.49
N TYR A 32 3.67 -9.57 -23.33
CA TYR A 32 4.36 -10.27 -24.43
C TYR A 32 3.95 -11.73 -24.63
N ASN A 33 3.10 -12.32 -23.79
CA ASN A 33 2.69 -13.73 -23.96
C ASN A 33 1.56 -13.91 -25.00
N ASP A 34 1.41 -15.13 -25.51
CA ASP A 34 0.40 -15.52 -26.51
C ASP A 34 -1.03 -15.66 -25.93
N MET A 35 -1.24 -15.27 -24.68
CA MET A 35 -2.56 -15.23 -24.05
C MET A 35 -3.39 -14.06 -24.60
N LYS A 36 -4.71 -14.13 -24.42
CA LYS A 36 -5.68 -13.14 -24.91
C LYS A 36 -5.26 -11.69 -24.64
N GLU A 37 -4.71 -11.41 -23.46
CA GLU A 37 -4.27 -10.06 -23.06
C GLU A 37 -3.08 -9.54 -23.88
N GLY A 38 -2.09 -10.40 -24.16
CA GLY A 38 -0.95 -10.05 -25.00
C GLY A 38 -1.33 -9.92 -26.48
N GLN A 39 -2.26 -10.74 -26.95
CA GLN A 39 -2.81 -10.66 -28.32
C GLN A 39 -3.71 -9.42 -28.51
N GLU A 40 -4.58 -9.12 -27.54
CA GLU A 40 -5.48 -7.95 -27.55
C GLU A 40 -4.78 -6.65 -27.13
N ASN A 41 -3.52 -6.75 -26.67
CA ASN A 41 -2.72 -5.64 -26.14
C ASN A 41 -3.45 -4.87 -25.02
N CYS A 42 -4.19 -5.58 -24.18
CA CYS A 42 -5.05 -4.99 -23.16
C CYS A 42 -5.05 -5.80 -21.86
N LEU A 43 -5.04 -5.09 -20.72
CA LEU A 43 -5.24 -5.65 -19.37
C LEU A 43 -6.41 -4.94 -18.69
N ASP A 44 -7.32 -5.72 -18.10
CA ASP A 44 -8.53 -5.20 -17.43
C ASP A 44 -8.43 -5.36 -15.92
N LEU A 45 -8.38 -4.25 -15.19
CA LEU A 45 -8.24 -4.18 -13.75
C LEU A 45 -9.46 -3.44 -13.16
N LYS A 46 -10.63 -4.08 -13.26
CA LYS A 46 -11.93 -3.50 -12.87
C LYS A 46 -12.02 -3.08 -11.40
N HIS A 47 -11.23 -3.73 -10.55
CA HIS A 47 -11.20 -3.48 -9.10
C HIS A 47 -10.28 -2.31 -8.71
N LEU A 48 -9.44 -1.82 -9.63
CA LEU A 48 -8.55 -0.70 -9.36
C LEU A 48 -9.23 0.64 -9.67
N SER A 49 -8.97 1.64 -8.84
CA SER A 49 -9.41 2.99 -9.11
C SER A 49 -8.51 3.65 -10.19
N PRO A 50 -9.07 4.60 -10.96
CA PRO A 50 -8.26 5.43 -11.85
C PRO A 50 -7.13 6.17 -11.14
N ASP A 51 -7.32 6.61 -9.90
CA ASP A 51 -6.28 7.31 -9.12
C ASP A 51 -5.06 6.41 -8.85
N THR A 52 -5.27 5.17 -8.41
CA THR A 52 -4.17 4.20 -8.23
C THR A 52 -3.41 4.00 -9.55
N MET A 53 -4.13 3.93 -10.67
CA MET A 53 -3.51 3.80 -11.99
C MET A 53 -2.69 5.05 -12.38
N HIS A 54 -3.18 6.25 -12.11
CA HIS A 54 -2.40 7.48 -12.35
C HIS A 54 -1.09 7.48 -11.57
N ARG A 55 -1.12 7.11 -10.29
CA ARG A 55 0.10 7.03 -9.46
C ARG A 55 1.05 5.94 -9.93
N PHE A 56 0.53 4.79 -10.36
CA PHE A 56 1.35 3.77 -10.97
C PHE A 56 2.00 4.26 -12.28
N MET A 57 1.30 5.06 -13.09
CA MET A 57 1.86 5.65 -14.30
C MET A 57 2.98 6.64 -13.97
N GLU A 58 2.82 7.50 -12.97
CA GLU A 58 3.88 8.38 -12.47
C GLU A 58 5.14 7.56 -12.10
N PHE A 59 4.94 6.47 -11.36
CA PHE A 59 6.02 5.56 -10.99
C PHE A 59 6.71 4.93 -12.20
N CYS A 60 5.95 4.45 -13.18
CA CYS A 60 6.51 3.84 -14.38
C CYS A 60 7.51 4.79 -15.08
N TYR A 61 7.21 6.08 -15.15
CA TYR A 61 8.03 7.04 -15.89
C TYR A 61 9.10 7.74 -15.06
N SER A 62 8.88 7.92 -13.75
CA SER A 62 9.80 8.71 -12.90
C SER A 62 10.52 7.89 -11.82
N GLY A 63 10.08 6.65 -11.58
CA GLY A 63 10.53 5.84 -10.46
C GLY A 63 9.91 6.22 -9.12
N ASP A 64 9.02 7.20 -9.09
CA ASP A 64 8.32 7.68 -7.90
C ASP A 64 6.90 8.17 -8.25
N TYR A 65 6.08 8.52 -7.27
CA TYR A 65 4.70 8.95 -7.49
C TYR A 65 4.28 10.00 -6.47
N LEU A 66 3.22 10.77 -6.78
CA LEU A 66 2.81 11.98 -6.05
C LEU A 66 3.75 13.19 -6.27
N TYR A 67 4.53 13.23 -7.36
CA TYR A 67 5.08 14.49 -7.85
C TYR A 67 3.92 15.43 -8.19
N ALA A 68 3.79 16.49 -7.41
CA ALA A 68 2.72 17.47 -7.57
C ALA A 68 2.58 17.90 -9.03
N THR A 69 1.39 17.73 -9.59
CA THR A 69 0.95 18.48 -10.76
C THR A 69 0.78 19.94 -10.37
N GLY A 70 1.88 20.70 -10.41
CA GLY A 70 1.90 22.13 -10.13
C GLY A 70 3.32 22.61 -9.92
N ALA A 71 3.89 23.21 -10.97
CA ALA A 71 5.19 23.87 -11.05
C ALA A 71 5.87 24.22 -9.70
N GLY A 72 7.07 23.68 -9.46
CA GLY A 72 8.11 24.41 -8.73
C GLY A 72 8.79 23.77 -7.53
N SER A 73 8.50 22.53 -7.12
CA SER A 73 9.24 21.97 -5.97
C SER A 73 10.57 21.36 -6.39
N LYS A 74 11.63 22.16 -6.26
CA LYS A 74 13.02 21.69 -6.20
C LYS A 74 13.30 21.27 -4.76
N ASN A 75 13.61 19.99 -4.55
CA ASN A 75 14.29 19.43 -3.37
C ASN A 75 13.54 19.26 -2.03
N ASP A 76 12.22 19.43 -1.95
CA ASP A 76 11.49 19.11 -0.71
C ASP A 76 10.77 17.76 -0.82
N ASP A 77 11.10 16.85 0.11
CA ASP A 77 10.42 15.58 0.31
C ASP A 77 8.91 15.84 0.49
N PRO A 78 8.03 15.42 -0.45
CA PRO A 78 6.60 15.74 -0.43
C PRO A 78 5.86 15.20 0.79
N LEU A 79 6.50 14.39 1.64
CA LEU A 79 5.94 13.81 2.85
C LEU A 79 6.34 14.54 4.13
N LYS A 80 7.34 15.43 4.13
CA LYS A 80 7.91 15.98 5.37
C LYS A 80 7.05 17.01 6.10
N ASP A 81 6.16 17.72 5.39
CA ASP A 81 5.39 18.84 5.96
C ASP A 81 3.86 18.67 5.85
N LYS A 82 3.37 17.48 5.52
CA LYS A 82 1.93 17.26 5.42
C LYS A 82 1.30 17.13 6.80
N ASP A 83 0.29 17.96 7.06
CA ASP A 83 -0.51 17.82 8.27
C ASP A 83 -1.26 16.47 8.27
N ALA A 84 -1.75 16.08 9.43
CA ALA A 84 -2.38 14.78 9.57
C ALA A 84 -3.66 14.64 8.73
N THR A 85 -4.32 15.74 8.35
CA THR A 85 -5.52 15.69 7.49
C THR A 85 -5.14 15.35 6.05
N GLU A 86 -4.04 15.92 5.54
CA GLU A 86 -3.51 15.61 4.21
C GLU A 86 -2.83 14.24 4.15
N ALA A 87 -2.27 13.75 5.26
CA ALA A 87 -1.60 12.46 5.33
C ALA A 87 -2.57 11.25 5.22
N LEU A 88 -3.84 11.42 5.62
CA LEU A 88 -4.86 10.37 5.61
C LEU A 88 -5.15 9.77 4.22
N PRO A 89 -5.54 10.58 3.21
CA PRO A 89 -5.80 10.04 1.89
C PRO A 89 -4.54 9.42 1.27
N LEU A 90 -3.36 9.98 1.56
CA LEU A 90 -2.09 9.49 1.07
C LEU A 90 -1.74 8.11 1.62
N LEU A 91 -1.98 7.89 2.91
CA LEU A 91 -1.77 6.59 3.55
C LEU A 91 -2.49 5.47 2.77
N MET A 92 -3.74 5.71 2.39
CA MET A 92 -4.53 4.76 1.62
C MET A 92 -4.08 4.66 0.16
N THR A 93 -3.63 5.74 -0.47
CA THR A 93 -3.01 5.69 -1.80
C THR A 93 -1.77 4.79 -1.81
N HIS A 94 -0.88 4.94 -0.83
CA HIS A 94 0.30 4.08 -0.71
C HIS A 94 -0.08 2.62 -0.45
N ALA A 95 -1.08 2.36 0.39
CA ALA A 95 -1.56 0.99 0.65
C ALA A 95 -2.10 0.31 -0.61
N LYS A 96 -2.90 1.02 -1.41
CA LYS A 96 -3.44 0.53 -2.68
C LYS A 96 -2.32 0.23 -3.68
N LEU A 97 -1.29 1.07 -3.75
CA LEU A 97 -0.12 0.80 -4.59
C LEU A 97 0.72 -0.36 -4.08
N TYR A 98 0.83 -0.53 -2.76
CA TYR A 98 1.52 -1.68 -2.17
C TYR A 98 0.84 -3.00 -2.53
N VAL A 99 -0.48 -3.08 -2.36
CA VAL A 99 -1.30 -4.25 -2.74
C VAL A 99 -1.23 -4.49 -4.25
N PHE A 100 -1.34 -3.44 -5.05
CA PHE A 100 -1.23 -3.54 -6.51
C PHE A 100 0.15 -4.07 -6.95
N ALA A 101 1.22 -3.57 -6.32
CA ALA A 101 2.57 -4.02 -6.58
C ALA A 101 2.76 -5.49 -6.19
N GLU A 102 2.16 -5.94 -5.09
CA GLU A 102 2.17 -7.35 -4.70
C GLU A 102 1.47 -8.22 -5.75
N MET A 103 0.28 -7.83 -6.20
CA MET A 103 -0.49 -8.57 -7.20
C MET A 103 0.28 -8.83 -8.50
N LEU A 104 1.09 -7.87 -8.92
CA LEU A 104 1.88 -7.95 -10.16
C LEU A 104 3.37 -8.21 -9.92
N ASN A 105 3.74 -8.52 -8.68
CA ASN A 105 5.11 -8.78 -8.24
C ASN A 105 6.12 -7.68 -8.65
N ILE A 106 5.71 -6.42 -8.54
CA ILE A 106 6.55 -5.25 -8.83
C ILE A 106 7.29 -4.84 -7.55
N VAL A 107 8.41 -5.51 -7.29
CA VAL A 107 9.19 -5.38 -6.05
C VAL A 107 9.55 -3.93 -5.72
N SER A 108 10.02 -3.16 -6.70
CA SER A 108 10.44 -1.77 -6.51
C SER A 108 9.29 -0.84 -6.08
N LEU A 109 8.09 -1.01 -6.67
CA LEU A 109 6.90 -0.25 -6.28
C LEU A 109 6.40 -0.66 -4.89
N LYS A 110 6.45 -1.96 -4.59
CA LYS A 110 6.07 -2.51 -3.28
C LYS A 110 6.96 -1.91 -2.18
N GLU A 111 8.27 -1.91 -2.39
CA GLU A 111 9.23 -1.32 -1.45
C GLU A 111 9.03 0.19 -1.27
N LEU A 112 8.88 0.94 -2.37
CA LEU A 112 8.65 2.38 -2.33
C LEU A 112 7.36 2.71 -1.56
N SER A 113 6.28 2.00 -1.85
CA SER A 113 4.99 2.24 -1.20
C SER A 113 5.02 1.96 0.29
N ARG A 114 5.72 0.89 0.70
CA ARG A 114 5.94 0.63 2.13
C ARG A 114 6.77 1.74 2.78
N LYS A 115 7.86 2.19 2.15
CA LYS A 115 8.70 3.28 2.69
C LYS A 115 7.85 4.54 2.92
N ASN A 116 6.99 4.87 1.97
CA ASN A 116 6.11 6.04 2.09
C ASN A 116 5.05 5.87 3.20
N ILE A 117 4.49 4.67 3.40
CA ILE A 117 3.60 4.38 4.54
C ILE A 117 4.34 4.57 5.87
N ILE A 118 5.53 3.99 6.00
CA ILE A 118 6.35 4.08 7.22
C ILE A 118 6.72 5.54 7.50
N ALA A 119 7.10 6.31 6.47
CA ALA A 119 7.44 7.73 6.59
C ALA A 119 6.29 8.60 7.09
N LEU A 120 5.03 8.21 6.85
CA LEU A 120 3.86 8.90 7.39
C LEU A 120 3.52 8.50 8.83
N THR A 121 4.09 7.39 9.33
CA THR A 121 3.75 6.83 10.64
C THR A 121 4.01 7.78 11.82
N PRO A 122 5.05 8.63 11.85
CA PRO A 122 5.21 9.62 12.93
C PRO A 122 3.99 10.52 13.15
N SER A 123 3.24 10.84 12.09
CA SER A 123 1.99 11.62 12.16
C SER A 123 0.83 10.85 12.80
N PHE A 124 0.88 9.51 12.78
CA PHE A 124 -0.15 8.62 13.29
C PHE A 124 0.25 7.91 14.60
N GLY A 125 1.54 7.78 14.89
CA GLY A 125 2.11 6.91 15.92
C GLY A 125 1.79 7.28 17.37
N LYS A 126 1.17 8.44 17.61
CA LYS A 126 0.67 8.83 18.93
C LYS A 126 -0.83 8.67 19.10
N LEU A 127 -1.57 8.43 18.01
CA LEU A 127 -3.03 8.35 18.00
C LEU A 127 -3.66 9.54 18.75
N GLU A 128 -3.21 10.76 18.47
CA GLU A 128 -3.57 11.97 19.24
C GLU A 128 -5.05 12.32 19.14
N ASN A 129 -5.71 11.88 18.06
CA ASN A 129 -7.14 12.01 17.87
C ASN A 129 -7.74 10.73 17.27
N ARG A 130 -9.08 10.62 17.35
CA ARG A 130 -9.83 9.46 16.86
C ARG A 130 -9.63 9.21 15.37
N ILE A 131 -9.46 10.27 14.58
CA ILE A 131 -9.31 10.17 13.13
C ILE A 131 -8.00 9.42 12.79
N HIS A 132 -6.91 9.68 13.52
CA HIS A 132 -5.64 8.96 13.32
C HIS A 132 -5.77 7.46 13.63
N GLY A 133 -6.51 7.11 14.69
CA GLY A 133 -6.81 5.73 15.05
C GLY A 133 -7.57 5.00 13.96
N LEU A 134 -8.68 5.58 13.51
CA LEU A 134 -9.51 5.00 12.45
C LEU A 134 -8.73 4.83 11.15
N ALA A 135 -7.85 5.77 10.80
CA ALA A 135 -7.04 5.67 9.60
C ALA A 135 -6.07 4.48 9.60
N MET A 136 -5.37 4.27 10.72
CA MET A 136 -4.46 3.15 10.87
C MET A 136 -5.22 1.82 10.93
N ILE A 137 -6.40 1.80 11.55
CA ILE A 137 -7.28 0.61 11.55
C ILE A 137 -7.75 0.29 10.12
N SER A 138 -8.18 1.29 9.34
CA SER A 138 -8.57 1.10 7.95
C SER A 138 -7.38 0.67 7.07
N LEU A 139 -6.17 1.16 7.34
CA LEU A 139 -4.95 0.67 6.69
C LEU A 139 -4.73 -0.81 7.01
N MET A 140 -4.85 -1.22 8.28
CA MET A 140 -4.71 -2.61 8.69
C MET A 140 -5.73 -3.50 8.01
N GLU A 141 -7.02 -3.15 8.09
CA GLU A 141 -8.11 -3.89 7.46
C GLU A 141 -7.85 -4.10 5.97
N TYR A 142 -7.58 -3.02 5.23
CA TYR A 142 -7.32 -3.08 3.80
C TYR A 142 -6.11 -3.98 3.45
N VAL A 143 -4.99 -3.83 4.17
CA VAL A 143 -3.78 -4.62 3.90
C VAL A 143 -4.00 -6.10 4.23
N LEU A 144 -4.64 -6.41 5.36
CA LEU A 144 -4.86 -7.78 5.79
C LEU A 144 -5.83 -8.53 4.88
N ASP A 145 -6.82 -7.84 4.31
CA ASP A 145 -7.80 -8.39 3.37
C ASP A 145 -7.22 -8.66 1.97
N ASN A 146 -6.18 -7.92 1.56
CA ASN A 146 -5.70 -7.94 0.17
C ASN A 146 -4.31 -8.57 0.00
N ILE A 147 -3.46 -8.59 1.03
CA ILE A 147 -2.15 -9.26 0.97
C ILE A 147 -2.33 -10.73 1.33
N PRO A 148 -1.84 -11.68 0.50
CA PRO A 148 -1.93 -13.11 0.81
C PRO A 148 -1.33 -13.48 2.17
N VAL A 149 -1.94 -14.46 2.84
CA VAL A 149 -1.40 -15.06 4.06
C VAL A 149 -0.25 -15.99 3.69
N THR A 150 0.87 -15.88 4.39
CA THR A 150 2.05 -16.71 4.15
C THR A 150 2.47 -17.44 5.42
N SER A 151 2.66 -18.76 5.34
CA SER A 151 3.01 -19.59 6.49
C SER A 151 4.48 -19.47 6.90
N GLU A 152 5.38 -19.09 6.00
CA GLU A 152 6.83 -19.05 6.27
C GLU A 152 7.30 -17.75 6.94
N LYS A 153 7.09 -16.61 6.26
CA LYS A 153 7.50 -15.29 6.72
C LYS A 153 6.39 -14.29 6.41
N PRO A 154 5.86 -13.54 7.40
CA PRO A 154 4.86 -12.51 7.14
C PRO A 154 5.37 -11.48 6.12
N ASP A 155 4.45 -10.96 5.32
CA ASP A 155 4.70 -9.79 4.50
C ASP A 155 5.25 -8.62 5.35
N GLU A 156 6.14 -7.83 4.76
CA GLU A 156 6.88 -6.82 5.52
C GLU A 156 6.01 -5.66 6.02
N LEU A 157 4.94 -5.31 5.29
CA LEU A 157 3.95 -4.33 5.75
C LEU A 157 3.02 -4.94 6.80
N VAL A 158 2.62 -6.21 6.64
CA VAL A 158 1.84 -6.94 7.66
C VAL A 158 2.60 -7.02 8.98
N LYS A 159 3.89 -7.36 8.93
CA LYS A 159 4.77 -7.38 10.11
C LYS A 159 4.87 -6.00 10.78
N PHE A 160 5.06 -4.96 9.98
CA PHE A 160 5.10 -3.59 10.48
C PHE A 160 3.80 -3.19 11.20
N LEU A 161 2.65 -3.47 10.58
CA LEU A 161 1.34 -3.15 11.15
C LEU A 161 1.04 -3.94 12.42
N ALA A 162 1.47 -5.20 12.47
CA ALA A 162 1.36 -6.03 13.67
C ALA A 162 2.19 -5.44 14.83
N GLY A 163 3.41 -4.98 14.55
CA GLY A 163 4.25 -4.30 15.54
C GLY A 163 3.68 -2.97 15.99
N TYR A 164 3.14 -2.17 15.05
CA TYR A 164 2.42 -0.94 15.36
C TYR A 164 1.23 -1.20 16.28
N ALA A 165 0.41 -2.19 15.94
CA ALA A 165 -0.78 -2.55 16.70
C ALA A 165 -0.43 -3.04 18.12
N GLY A 166 0.60 -3.88 18.25
CA GLY A 166 1.04 -4.41 19.54
C GLY A 166 1.66 -3.33 20.43
N PHE A 167 2.49 -2.45 19.87
CA PHE A 167 3.09 -1.33 20.60
C PHE A 167 2.04 -0.34 21.13
N LEU A 168 0.95 -0.12 20.38
CA LEU A 168 -0.12 0.82 20.74
C LEU A 168 -1.39 0.14 21.26
N ILE A 169 -1.31 -1.12 21.69
CA ILE A 169 -2.48 -1.91 22.07
C ILE A 169 -3.33 -1.25 23.17
N GLY A 170 -2.69 -0.55 24.12
CA GLY A 170 -3.41 0.18 25.17
C GLY A 170 -4.34 1.27 24.64
N LYS A 171 -4.03 1.87 23.49
CA LYS A 171 -4.87 2.89 22.83
C LYS A 171 -5.76 2.29 21.74
N LEU A 172 -5.21 1.44 20.87
CA LEU A 172 -5.98 0.81 19.79
C LEU A 172 -7.05 -0.14 20.33
N GLY A 173 -6.81 -0.77 21.46
CA GLY A 173 -7.77 -1.61 22.15
C GLY A 173 -9.03 -0.88 22.61
N GLU A 174 -9.06 0.46 22.60
CA GLU A 174 -10.28 1.23 22.90
C GLU A 174 -11.22 1.37 21.68
N TYR A 175 -10.77 0.98 20.49
CA TYR A 175 -11.53 1.11 19.25
C TYR A 175 -12.28 -0.19 18.92
N PRO A 176 -13.62 -0.21 18.91
CA PRO A 176 -14.40 -1.37 18.47
C PRO A 176 -14.04 -1.80 17.04
N GLU A 177 -13.67 -0.84 16.19
CA GLU A 177 -13.23 -1.08 14.81
C GLU A 177 -11.95 -1.93 14.77
N PHE A 178 -11.04 -1.72 15.72
CA PHE A 178 -9.84 -2.55 15.84
C PHE A 178 -10.19 -3.97 16.29
N HIS A 179 -11.16 -4.14 17.19
CA HIS A 179 -11.63 -5.47 17.59
C HIS A 179 -12.26 -6.22 16.42
N ALA A 180 -12.98 -5.52 15.55
CA ALA A 180 -13.55 -6.11 14.33
C ALA A 180 -12.45 -6.60 13.38
N VAL A 181 -11.37 -5.83 13.20
CA VAL A 181 -10.20 -6.28 12.41
C VAL A 181 -9.59 -7.55 13.00
N LEU A 182 -9.40 -7.62 14.32
CA LEU A 182 -8.87 -8.82 14.97
C LEU A 182 -9.83 -10.02 14.84
N ALA A 183 -11.12 -9.80 15.00
CA ALA A 183 -12.11 -10.88 14.90
C ALA A 183 -12.30 -11.39 13.45
N GLY A 184 -12.20 -10.50 12.47
CA GLY A 184 -12.36 -10.81 11.05
C GLY A 184 -11.10 -11.38 10.40
N SER A 185 -9.91 -10.97 10.86
CA SER A 185 -8.65 -11.46 10.31
C SER A 185 -8.21 -12.74 11.02
N ALA A 186 -8.57 -13.91 10.51
CA ALA A 186 -8.02 -15.20 10.99
C ALA A 186 -6.54 -15.41 10.56
N ARG A 187 -5.73 -14.34 10.63
CA ARG A 187 -4.37 -14.28 10.10
C ARG A 187 -3.35 -14.62 11.16
N GLU A 188 -2.95 -15.89 11.19
CA GLU A 188 -1.94 -16.41 12.10
C GLU A 188 -0.60 -15.65 12.00
N ASP A 189 -0.23 -15.18 10.82
CA ASP A 189 1.02 -14.46 10.60
C ASP A 189 1.01 -13.04 11.17
N PHE A 190 -0.10 -12.31 11.04
CA PHE A 190 -0.31 -11.05 11.74
C PHE A 190 -0.35 -11.25 13.26
N PHE A 191 -1.17 -12.19 13.74
CA PHE A 191 -1.36 -12.41 15.17
C PHE A 191 -0.09 -12.84 15.89
N ARG A 192 0.70 -13.73 15.28
CA ARG A 192 1.98 -14.18 15.84
C ARG A 192 2.93 -12.99 16.05
N GLU A 193 3.05 -12.13 15.04
CA GLU A 193 3.86 -10.92 15.19
C GLU A 193 3.24 -10.01 16.25
N PHE A 194 1.96 -9.66 16.15
CA PHE A 194 1.26 -8.77 17.08
C PHE A 194 1.45 -9.19 18.55
N CYS A 195 1.23 -10.47 18.86
CA CYS A 195 1.41 -10.99 20.21
C CYS A 195 2.86 -10.89 20.72
N SER A 196 3.87 -10.96 19.83
CA SER A 196 5.27 -10.77 20.24
C SER A 196 5.59 -9.34 20.68
N TRP A 197 4.75 -8.37 20.28
CA TRP A 197 4.86 -6.97 20.68
C TRP A 197 4.07 -6.65 21.95
N VAL A 198 2.98 -7.38 22.22
CA VAL A 198 2.15 -7.18 23.42
C VAL A 198 2.92 -7.63 24.67
N GLY A 199 3.16 -6.68 25.59
CA GLY A 199 3.84 -6.95 26.87
C GLY A 199 5.36 -6.83 26.82
N THR A 200 5.95 -6.55 25.66
CA THR A 200 7.37 -6.23 25.54
C THR A 200 7.61 -4.81 26.05
N VAL A 201 8.41 -4.65 27.10
CA VAL A 201 8.83 -3.32 27.57
C VAL A 201 9.78 -2.75 26.53
N MET A 202 9.28 -1.86 25.68
CA MET A 202 10.07 -1.17 24.68
C MET A 202 10.15 0.33 24.97
N ASP A 203 11.37 0.83 25.15
CA ASP A 203 11.62 2.25 25.39
C ASP A 203 11.47 3.12 24.13
N LYS A 204 11.34 2.51 22.94
CA LYS A 204 11.26 3.21 21.65
C LYS A 204 10.22 2.58 20.72
N ALA A 205 9.55 3.42 19.94
CA ALA A 205 8.66 2.97 18.89
C ALA A 205 9.42 2.18 17.81
N PRO A 206 8.80 1.20 17.15
CA PRO A 206 9.44 0.37 16.13
C PRO A 206 9.57 1.00 14.74
N TRP A 207 9.32 2.31 14.62
CA TRP A 207 9.41 3.10 13.40
C TRP A 207 10.24 4.36 13.61
#